data_AF-A0A803NCG7-F1
#
_entry.id   AF-A0A803NCG7-F1
#
_cell.length_a   1.000
_cell.length_b   1.000
_cell.length_c   1.000
_cell.angle_alpha   90.00
_cell.angle_beta   90.00
_cell.angle_gamma   90.00
#
_symmetry.space_group_name_H-M   'P 1'
#
loop_
_entity.id
_entity.type
_entity.pdbx_description
1 polymer ?
#
loop_
_entity_poly.entity_id
_entity_poly.type
_entity_poly.pdbx_seq_one_letter_code
_entity_poly.pdbx_strand_id
1 'polypeptide(L)'
;MPREFFTDFVRVAQDEGRHFIFLATRLEELGSCYGALPAHDGLWDSAIATSDDLLARLAIEHCVHEARGLDVIPTTIARFRNGGDHKTADLLETVIYPEEITHCAAGVRWFKYLCLRSTNVAPKEECVVEEVADDDAAIQKFHTTVRTFFRGPLKPPFNVEARRAAGFLPEWYEPLAVKELEVFPAS
;
A
#
# COMPACT_ATOMS: atom_id res chain seq x y z
N MET A 1 8.86 -4.70 17.34
CA MET A 1 7.48 -4.25 17.11
C MET A 1 6.58 -4.74 18.23
N PRO A 2 5.48 -4.05 18.55
CA PRO A 2 4.49 -4.50 19.54
C PRO A 2 3.62 -5.65 19.00
N ARG A 3 2.82 -6.32 19.85
CA ARG A 3 2.04 -7.51 19.45
C ARG A 3 1.01 -7.20 18.37
N GLU A 4 0.40 -6.03 18.46
CA GLU A 4 -0.64 -5.54 17.56
C GLU A 4 -0.14 -5.45 16.11
N PHE A 5 1.16 -5.16 15.91
CA PHE A 5 1.77 -5.18 14.58
C PHE A 5 1.64 -6.56 13.94
N PHE A 6 1.99 -7.61 14.68
CA PHE A 6 1.91 -8.96 14.17
C PHE A 6 0.45 -9.39 13.96
N THR A 7 -0.45 -8.98 14.86
CA THR A 7 -1.90 -9.25 14.70
C THR A 7 -2.44 -8.64 13.40
N ASP A 8 -2.10 -7.38 13.11
CA ASP A 8 -2.54 -6.70 11.89
C ASP A 8 -2.01 -7.42 10.64
N PHE A 9 -0.71 -7.73 10.58
CA PHE A 9 -0.13 -8.38 9.39
C PHE A 9 -0.50 -9.86 9.23
N VAL A 10 -0.84 -10.57 10.32
CA VAL A 10 -1.46 -11.90 10.22
C VAL A 10 -2.86 -11.81 9.60
N ARG A 11 -3.62 -10.76 9.93
CA ARG A 11 -4.93 -10.51 9.30
C ARG A 11 -4.77 -10.19 7.81
N VAL A 12 -3.88 -9.26 7.46
CA VAL A 12 -3.57 -8.94 6.05
C VAL A 12 -3.20 -10.20 5.28
N ALA A 13 -2.28 -11.02 5.80
CA ALA A 13 -1.89 -12.27 5.15
C ALA A 13 -3.04 -13.28 5.00
N GLN A 14 -3.97 -13.32 5.96
CA GLN A 14 -5.16 -14.16 5.88
C GLN A 14 -6.13 -13.67 4.80
N ASP A 15 -6.35 -12.37 4.70
CA ASP A 15 -7.22 -11.74 3.71
C ASP A 15 -6.64 -11.97 2.31
N GLU A 16 -5.36 -11.74 2.11
CA GLU A 16 -4.65 -11.96 0.84
C GLU A 16 -4.71 -13.43 0.39
N GLY A 17 -4.58 -14.37 1.34
CA GLY A 17 -4.79 -15.79 1.05
C GLY A 17 -6.20 -16.11 0.57
N ARG A 18 -7.23 -15.47 1.16
CA ARG A 18 -8.62 -15.60 0.71
C ARG A 18 -8.85 -14.95 -0.65
N HIS A 19 -8.32 -13.74 -0.87
CA HIS A 19 -8.42 -13.02 -2.14
C HIS A 19 -7.85 -13.86 -3.28
N PHE A 20 -6.66 -14.43 -3.08
CA PHE A 20 -6.05 -15.35 -4.02
C PHE A 20 -6.99 -16.51 -4.37
N ILE A 21 -7.56 -17.19 -3.36
CA ILE A 21 -8.47 -18.32 -3.59
C ILE A 21 -9.70 -17.88 -4.38
N PHE A 22 -10.31 -16.74 -4.04
CA PHE A 22 -11.47 -16.23 -4.77
C PHE A 22 -11.14 -15.92 -6.23
N LEU A 23 -10.05 -15.19 -6.49
CA LEU A 23 -9.65 -14.81 -7.84
C LEU A 23 -9.20 -16.00 -8.67
N ALA A 24 -8.48 -16.97 -8.08
CA ALA A 24 -8.10 -18.21 -8.74
C ALA A 24 -9.33 -19.04 -9.13
N THR A 25 -10.33 -19.14 -8.25
CA THR A 25 -11.60 -19.80 -8.54
C THR A 25 -12.34 -19.11 -9.69
N ARG A 26 -12.39 -17.77 -9.69
CA ARG A 26 -12.99 -17.00 -10.79
C ARG A 26 -12.28 -17.25 -12.12
N LEU A 27 -10.95 -17.35 -12.13
CA LEU A 27 -10.17 -17.69 -13.33
C LEU A 27 -10.55 -19.06 -13.89
N GLU A 28 -10.70 -20.08 -13.04
CA GLU A 28 -11.13 -21.42 -13.44
C GLU A 28 -12.54 -21.43 -14.02
N GLU A 29 -13.49 -20.71 -13.41
CA GLU A 29 -14.86 -20.56 -13.90
C GLU A 29 -14.94 -19.86 -15.27
N LEU A 30 -13.92 -19.07 -15.63
CA LEU A 30 -13.77 -18.41 -16.93
C LEU A 30 -12.96 -19.24 -17.93
N GLY A 31 -12.60 -20.48 -17.59
CA GLY A 31 -11.84 -21.38 -18.47
C GLY A 31 -10.34 -21.11 -18.53
N SER A 32 -9.79 -20.42 -17.53
CA SER A 32 -8.36 -20.13 -17.37
C SER A 32 -7.81 -20.74 -16.08
N CYS A 33 -6.57 -20.42 -15.70
CA CYS A 33 -6.00 -20.79 -14.41
C CYS A 33 -4.90 -19.81 -13.98
N TYR A 34 -4.50 -19.87 -12.71
CA TYR A 34 -3.37 -19.08 -12.22
C TYR A 34 -2.07 -19.44 -12.98
N GLY A 35 -1.35 -18.41 -13.42
CA GLY A 35 -0.13 -18.57 -14.22
C GLY A 35 -0.36 -18.74 -15.74
N ALA A 36 -1.61 -18.80 -16.21
CA ALA A 36 -1.91 -18.89 -17.64
C ALA A 36 -1.68 -17.58 -18.41
N LEU A 37 -1.71 -16.43 -17.71
CA LEU A 37 -1.54 -15.10 -18.27
C LEU A 37 -0.20 -14.50 -17.83
N PRO A 38 0.47 -13.71 -18.68
CA PRO A 38 1.72 -13.05 -18.29
C PRO A 38 1.49 -12.07 -17.15
N ALA A 39 2.39 -12.11 -16.16
CA ALA A 39 2.46 -11.18 -15.04
C ALA A 39 3.83 -10.51 -15.01
N HIS A 40 3.94 -9.39 -14.29
CA HIS A 40 5.21 -8.72 -14.03
C HIS A 40 5.69 -9.00 -12.61
N ASP A 41 7.00 -9.01 -12.40
CA ASP A 41 7.60 -9.28 -11.08
C ASP A 41 7.75 -8.03 -10.20
N GLY A 42 7.12 -6.91 -10.57
CA GLY A 42 7.35 -5.61 -9.93
C GLY A 42 7.14 -5.58 -8.41
N LEU A 43 6.13 -6.29 -7.88
CA LEU A 43 5.90 -6.44 -6.44
C LEU A 43 6.99 -7.30 -5.76
N TRP A 44 7.48 -8.32 -6.46
CA TRP A 44 8.53 -9.19 -5.95
C TRP A 44 9.89 -8.47 -5.93
N ASP A 45 10.16 -7.65 -6.95
CA ASP A 45 11.37 -6.82 -7.02
C ASP A 45 11.44 -5.80 -5.88
N SER A 46 10.34 -5.07 -5.63
CA SER A 46 10.26 -4.11 -4.53
C SER A 46 10.31 -4.80 -3.17
N ALA A 47 9.72 -5.99 -3.07
CA ALA A 47 9.84 -6.83 -1.90
C ALA A 47 11.30 -7.22 -1.64
N ILE A 48 12.03 -7.73 -2.62
CA ILE A 48 13.45 -8.06 -2.42
C ILE A 48 14.25 -6.82 -2.03
N ALA A 49 14.03 -5.69 -2.71
CA ALA A 49 14.77 -4.46 -2.44
C ALA A 49 14.59 -3.90 -1.02
N THR A 50 13.50 -4.27 -0.34
CA THR A 50 13.14 -3.79 1.00
C THR A 50 13.19 -4.89 2.08
N SER A 51 13.79 -6.06 1.79
CA SER A 51 13.79 -7.20 2.74
C SER A 51 14.46 -6.91 4.07
N ASP A 52 15.51 -6.07 4.05
CA ASP A 52 16.36 -5.82 5.22
C ASP A 52 16.01 -4.52 5.95
N ASP A 53 14.98 -3.80 5.48
CA ASP A 53 14.51 -2.55 6.08
C ASP A 53 12.98 -2.56 6.23
N LEU A 54 12.53 -2.79 7.47
CA LEU A 54 11.10 -2.83 7.80
C LEU A 54 10.39 -1.50 7.51
N LEU A 55 11.05 -0.37 7.71
CA LEU A 55 10.46 0.94 7.44
C LEU A 55 10.25 1.13 5.93
N ALA A 56 11.26 0.74 5.14
CA ALA A 56 11.16 0.74 3.68
C ALA A 56 10.08 -0.22 3.18
N ARG A 57 10.01 -1.43 3.76
CA ARG A 57 8.97 -2.41 3.45
C ARG A 57 7.57 -1.86 3.66
N LEU A 58 7.32 -1.22 4.80
CA LEU A 58 6.03 -0.62 5.11
C LEU A 58 5.68 0.52 4.15
N ALA A 59 6.64 1.39 3.84
CA ALA A 59 6.41 2.48 2.91
C ALA A 59 6.06 2.00 1.50
N ILE A 60 6.80 1.00 0.99
CA ILE A 60 6.68 0.59 -0.41
C ILE A 60 5.54 -0.40 -0.59
N GLU A 61 5.55 -1.51 0.13
CA GLU A 61 4.54 -2.55 -0.04
C GLU A 61 3.21 -2.11 0.58
N HIS A 62 3.22 -1.72 1.86
CA HIS A 62 1.98 -1.53 2.61
C HIS A 62 1.38 -0.12 2.54
N CYS A 63 2.09 0.87 2.00
CA CYS A 63 1.50 2.17 1.67
C CYS A 63 1.37 2.37 0.16
N VAL A 64 2.48 2.34 -0.59
CA VAL A 64 2.45 2.66 -2.02
C VAL A 64 1.70 1.62 -2.84
N HIS A 65 1.99 0.32 -2.66
CA HIS A 65 1.36 -0.73 -3.46
C HIS A 65 -0.11 -0.93 -3.10
N GLU A 66 -0.46 -0.96 -1.80
CA GLU A 66 -1.85 -0.98 -1.35
C GLU A 66 -2.65 0.21 -1.90
N ALA A 67 -2.13 1.44 -1.76
CA ALA A 67 -2.81 2.64 -2.25
C ALA A 67 -2.96 2.64 -3.78
N ARG A 68 -2.02 2.04 -4.51
CA ARG A 68 -2.14 1.85 -5.96
C ARG A 68 -3.22 0.82 -6.31
N GLY A 69 -3.40 -0.22 -5.48
CA GLY A 69 -4.56 -1.13 -5.56
C GLY A 69 -5.87 -0.35 -5.47
N LEU A 70 -6.00 0.52 -4.46
CA LEU A 70 -7.17 1.38 -4.28
C LEU A 70 -7.48 2.29 -5.47
N ASP A 71 -6.47 2.77 -6.19
CA ASP A 71 -6.66 3.59 -7.39
C ASP A 71 -7.20 2.78 -8.57
N VAL A 72 -6.77 1.52 -8.70
CA VAL A 72 -7.04 0.67 -9.87
C VAL A 72 -8.36 -0.09 -9.73
N ILE A 73 -8.73 -0.51 -8.53
CA ILE A 73 -9.90 -1.37 -8.28
C ILE A 73 -11.21 -0.78 -8.84
N PRO A 74 -11.56 0.51 -8.64
CA PRO A 74 -12.81 1.06 -9.19
C PRO A 74 -12.92 0.92 -10.71
N THR A 75 -11.82 1.18 -11.42
CA THR A 75 -11.77 1.01 -12.88
C THR A 75 -11.86 -0.45 -13.28
N THR A 76 -11.29 -1.35 -12.49
CA THR A 76 -11.32 -2.81 -12.72
C THR A 76 -12.73 -3.37 -12.53
N ILE A 77 -13.44 -2.94 -11.48
CA ILE A 77 -14.85 -3.26 -11.24
C ILE A 77 -15.71 -2.83 -12.44
N ALA A 78 -15.54 -1.58 -12.90
CA ALA A 78 -16.29 -1.07 -14.04
C ALA A 78 -16.04 -1.90 -15.32
N ARG A 79 -14.80 -2.34 -15.55
CA ARG A 79 -14.44 -3.18 -16.71
C ARG A 79 -15.10 -4.56 -16.64
N PHE A 80 -15.11 -5.20 -15.46
CA PHE A 80 -15.81 -6.49 -15.30
C PHE A 80 -17.32 -6.35 -15.47
N ARG A 81 -17.95 -5.32 -14.89
CA ARG A 81 -19.39 -5.04 -15.10
C ARG A 81 -19.71 -4.82 -16.59
N ASN A 82 -18.92 -4.01 -17.29
CA ASN A 82 -19.12 -3.74 -18.71
C ASN A 82 -18.87 -4.97 -19.59
N GLY A 83 -18.01 -5.90 -19.14
CA GLY A 83 -17.76 -7.19 -19.78
C GLY A 83 -18.78 -8.28 -19.45
N GLY A 84 -19.80 -7.97 -18.62
CA GLY A 84 -20.85 -8.92 -18.20
C GLY A 84 -20.45 -9.87 -17.07
N ASP A 85 -19.25 -9.75 -16.50
CA ASP A 85 -18.82 -10.54 -15.34
C ASP A 85 -19.16 -9.81 -14.03
N HIS A 86 -20.46 -9.78 -13.73
CA HIS A 86 -20.97 -9.18 -12.50
C HIS A 86 -20.48 -9.91 -11.24
N LYS A 87 -20.23 -11.22 -11.31
CA LYS A 87 -19.74 -12.00 -10.15
C LYS A 87 -18.37 -11.50 -9.68
N THR A 88 -17.43 -11.31 -10.61
CA THR A 88 -16.10 -10.80 -10.27
C THR A 88 -16.16 -9.34 -9.83
N ALA A 89 -17.00 -8.52 -10.48
CA ALA A 89 -17.20 -7.14 -10.07
C ALA A 89 -17.75 -7.02 -8.63
N ASP A 90 -18.78 -7.80 -8.28
CA ASP A 90 -19.38 -7.79 -6.95
C ASP A 90 -18.40 -8.31 -5.89
N LEU A 91 -17.60 -9.33 -6.20
CA LEU A 91 -16.53 -9.82 -5.32
C LEU A 91 -15.50 -8.71 -5.02
N LEU A 92 -15.02 -8.02 -6.06
CA LEU A 92 -14.07 -6.93 -5.90
C LEU A 92 -14.66 -5.78 -5.08
N GLU A 93 -15.91 -5.40 -5.36
CA GLU A 93 -16.57 -4.25 -4.73
C GLU A 93 -16.95 -4.51 -3.26
N THR A 94 -17.43 -5.72 -2.94
CA THR A 94 -18.03 -6.02 -1.63
C THR A 94 -17.08 -6.67 -0.63
N VAL A 95 -15.99 -7.28 -1.11
CA VAL A 95 -15.05 -8.03 -0.25
C VAL A 95 -13.64 -7.46 -0.37
N ILE A 96 -13.04 -7.50 -1.56
CA ILE A 96 -11.62 -7.16 -1.73
C ILE A 96 -11.40 -5.66 -1.44
N TYR A 97 -12.09 -4.78 -2.16
CA TYR A 97 -11.91 -3.33 -2.03
C TYR A 97 -11.99 -2.78 -0.59
N PRO A 98 -12.99 -3.13 0.25
CA PRO A 98 -12.99 -2.67 1.64
C PRO A 98 -11.86 -3.29 2.49
N GLU A 99 -11.44 -4.52 2.22
CA GLU A 99 -10.30 -5.15 2.92
C GLU A 99 -8.97 -4.44 2.56
N GLU A 100 -8.75 -4.08 1.29
CA GLU A 100 -7.57 -3.31 0.83
C GLU A 100 -7.43 -1.94 1.50
N ILE A 101 -8.55 -1.26 1.81
CA ILE A 101 -8.51 0.01 2.55
C ILE A 101 -7.90 -0.23 3.94
N THR A 102 -8.24 -1.35 4.59
CA THR A 102 -7.71 -1.69 5.91
C THR A 102 -6.25 -2.12 5.85
N HIS A 103 -5.81 -2.74 4.75
CA HIS A 103 -4.41 -3.13 4.54
C HIS A 103 -3.53 -1.88 4.36
N CYS A 104 -3.96 -0.94 3.52
CA CYS A 104 -3.32 0.37 3.39
C CYS A 104 -3.27 1.12 4.74
N ALA A 105 -4.37 1.09 5.51
CA ALA A 105 -4.42 1.72 6.83
C ALA A 105 -3.41 1.13 7.82
N ALA A 106 -3.25 -0.20 7.80
CA ALA A 106 -2.24 -0.88 8.60
C ALA A 106 -0.82 -0.43 8.21
N GLY A 107 -0.52 -0.32 6.92
CA GLY A 107 0.75 0.21 6.42
C GLY A 107 1.06 1.61 6.95
N VAL A 108 0.12 2.55 6.78
CA VAL A 108 0.26 3.94 7.24
C VAL A 108 0.46 4.00 8.75
N ARG A 109 -0.36 3.27 9.52
CA ARG A 109 -0.28 3.22 10.98
C ARG A 109 1.10 2.76 11.45
N TRP A 110 1.59 1.64 10.91
CA TRP A 110 2.84 1.05 11.38
C TRP A 110 4.08 1.79 10.87
N PHE A 111 3.99 2.43 9.70
CA PHE A 111 5.01 3.35 9.23
C PHE A 111 5.15 4.56 10.17
N LYS A 112 4.03 5.22 10.51
CA LYS A 112 4.01 6.34 11.49
C LYS A 112 4.59 5.92 12.84
N TYR A 113 4.19 4.76 13.35
CA TYR A 113 4.70 4.20 14.60
C TYR A 113 6.22 4.04 14.61
N LEU A 114 6.81 3.52 13.52
CA LEU A 114 8.26 3.35 13.42
C LEU A 114 9.01 4.68 13.32
N CYS A 115 8.47 5.65 12.58
CA CYS A 115 9.05 7.00 12.51
C CYS A 115 9.14 7.61 13.92
N LEU A 116 8.06 7.56 14.71
CA LEU A 116 8.05 8.05 16.09
C LEU A 116 9.02 7.33 17.02
N ARG A 117 9.12 6.02 16.87
CA ARG A 117 10.04 5.22 17.69
C ARG A 117 11.51 5.53 17.38
N SER A 118 11.83 5.89 16.12
CA SER A 118 13.20 6.20 15.70
C SER A 118 13.70 7.57 16.18
N THR A 119 12.79 8.51 16.45
CA THR A 119 13.13 9.86 16.97
C THR A 119 13.26 9.88 18.49
N ASN A 120 12.63 8.94 19.21
CA ASN A 120 12.67 8.83 20.67
C ASN A 120 13.81 7.90 21.14
N VAL A 121 15.04 8.43 21.23
CA VAL A 121 16.26 7.71 21.71
C VAL A 121 16.36 7.65 23.26
N ALA A 122 15.25 7.70 24.00
CA ALA A 122 15.26 7.41 25.44
C ALA A 122 14.04 6.57 25.86
N PRO A 123 14.22 5.47 26.62
CA PRO A 123 13.11 4.63 27.03
C PRO A 123 12.39 5.33 28.18
N LYS A 124 11.15 5.78 27.94
CA LYS A 124 10.17 5.88 29.02
C LYS A 124 9.27 4.68 28.92
N GLU A 125 9.36 3.86 29.95
CA GLU A 125 8.46 2.76 30.24
C GLU A 125 7.02 3.26 30.13
N GLU A 126 6.19 2.48 29.44
CA GLU A 126 4.74 2.64 29.35
C GLU A 126 4.24 3.96 28.71
N CYS A 127 4.64 4.23 27.47
CA CYS A 127 3.93 5.23 26.65
C CYS A 127 2.62 4.64 26.12
N VAL A 128 1.52 5.05 26.74
CA VAL A 128 0.20 5.10 26.12
C VAL A 128 0.34 5.91 24.83
N VAL A 129 0.12 5.28 23.68
CA VAL A 129 0.21 5.90 22.35
C VAL A 129 -1.01 6.82 22.13
N GLU A 130 -0.98 7.98 22.76
CA GLU A 130 -1.76 9.15 22.35
C GLU A 130 -0.81 10.36 22.23
N GLU A 131 0.13 10.28 21.31
CA GLU A 131 0.81 11.46 20.80
C GLU A 131 0.77 11.39 19.28
N VAL A 132 0.02 12.33 18.70
CA VAL A 132 -0.03 12.60 17.26
C VAL A 132 1.42 12.74 16.82
N ALA A 133 1.88 11.83 15.96
CA ALA A 133 3.18 11.99 15.33
C ALA A 133 3.26 13.41 14.79
N ASP A 134 4.44 14.03 14.82
CA ASP A 134 4.70 15.12 13.90
C ASP A 134 4.58 14.54 12.49
N ASP A 135 3.37 14.60 11.94
CA ASP A 135 3.00 13.96 10.68
C ASP A 135 3.93 14.47 9.57
N ASP A 136 4.43 15.71 9.67
CA ASP A 136 5.41 16.28 8.76
C ASP A 136 6.71 15.47 8.74
N ALA A 137 7.28 15.11 9.90
CA ALA A 137 8.50 14.31 9.97
C ALA A 137 8.30 12.91 9.37
N ALA A 138 7.15 12.28 9.63
CA ALA A 138 6.82 10.99 9.05
C ALA A 138 6.62 11.09 7.52
N ILE A 139 5.94 12.12 7.04
CA ILE A 139 5.74 12.40 5.61
C ILE A 139 7.08 12.62 4.90
N GLN A 140 7.98 13.43 5.48
CA GLN A 140 9.31 13.65 4.88
C GLN A 140 10.10 12.34 4.80
N LYS A 141 10.10 11.54 5.87
CA LYS A 141 10.74 10.23 5.86
C LYS A 141 10.12 9.29 4.83
N PHE A 142 8.80 9.32 4.68
CA PHE A 142 8.08 8.56 3.65
C PHE A 142 8.54 8.99 2.26
N HIS A 143 8.57 10.29 1.96
CA HIS A 143 9.00 10.80 0.67
C HIS A 143 10.43 10.38 0.32
N THR A 144 11.39 10.49 1.26
CA THR A 144 12.77 10.02 1.04
C THR A 144 12.82 8.52 0.77
N THR A 145 12.05 7.74 1.52
CA THR A 145 11.99 6.29 1.38
C THR A 145 11.42 5.89 0.02
N VAL A 146 10.31 6.50 -0.41
CA VAL A 146 9.72 6.24 -1.72
C VAL A 146 10.67 6.61 -2.85
N ARG A 147 11.33 7.78 -2.80
CA ARG A 147 12.32 8.16 -3.81
C ARG A 147 13.51 7.18 -3.90
N THR A 148 13.86 6.54 -2.78
CA THR A 148 14.98 5.58 -2.72
C THR A 148 14.61 4.22 -3.31
N PHE A 149 13.43 3.71 -2.96
CA PHE A 149 13.06 2.31 -3.25
C PHE A 149 12.03 2.15 -4.37
N PHE A 150 11.26 3.20 -4.70
CA PHE A 150 10.26 3.15 -5.76
C PHE A 150 10.78 3.76 -7.06
N ARG A 151 10.63 3.02 -8.17
CA ARG A 151 11.12 3.46 -9.48
C ARG A 151 10.09 4.35 -10.18
N GLY A 152 10.40 5.63 -10.27
CA GLY A 152 9.61 6.62 -11.01
C GLY A 152 8.54 7.32 -10.15
N PRO A 153 7.76 8.25 -10.75
CA PRO A 153 6.74 8.98 -10.02
C PRO A 153 5.52 8.12 -9.69
N LEU A 154 4.83 8.46 -8.60
CA LEU A 154 3.50 7.91 -8.32
C LEU A 154 2.50 8.42 -9.35
N LYS A 155 1.69 7.53 -9.92
CA LYS A 155 0.85 7.88 -11.08
C LYS A 155 -0.59 8.19 -10.68
N PRO A 156 -1.11 9.40 -10.96
CA PRO A 156 -2.54 9.69 -10.84
C PRO A 156 -3.35 8.98 -11.95
N PRO A 157 -4.69 8.90 -11.85
CA PRO A 157 -5.54 9.50 -10.81
C PRO A 157 -5.43 8.76 -9.47
N PHE A 158 -5.42 9.52 -8.37
CA PHE A 158 -5.44 8.97 -7.01
C PHE A 158 -6.86 8.85 -6.50
N ASN A 159 -7.19 7.74 -5.86
CA ASN A 159 -8.45 7.54 -5.15
C ASN A 159 -8.40 8.25 -3.79
N VAL A 160 -8.60 9.56 -3.82
CA VAL A 160 -8.48 10.44 -2.64
C VAL A 160 -9.40 10.00 -1.50
N GLU A 161 -10.61 9.51 -1.81
CA GLU A 161 -11.57 9.07 -0.80
C GLU A 161 -11.10 7.81 -0.08
N ALA A 162 -10.71 6.76 -0.83
CA ALA A 162 -10.24 5.51 -0.22
C ALA A 162 -8.90 5.68 0.52
N ARG A 163 -7.97 6.43 -0.06
CA ARG A 163 -6.68 6.75 0.59
C ARG A 163 -6.91 7.53 1.88
N ARG A 164 -7.83 8.51 1.90
CA ARG A 164 -8.22 9.22 3.12
C ARG A 164 -8.85 8.28 4.16
N ALA A 165 -9.69 7.34 3.74
CA ALA A 165 -10.26 6.32 4.65
C ALA A 165 -9.17 5.44 5.29
N ALA A 166 -8.06 5.20 4.59
CA ALA A 166 -6.87 4.54 5.11
C ALA A 166 -5.95 5.45 5.96
N GLY A 167 -6.29 6.73 6.13
CA GLY A 167 -5.42 7.71 6.81
C GLY A 167 -4.22 8.17 5.96
N PHE A 168 -4.22 7.87 4.65
CA PHE A 168 -3.19 8.25 3.69
C PHE A 168 -3.61 9.52 2.94
N LEU A 169 -3.24 10.67 3.50
CA LEU A 169 -3.69 11.98 3.00
C LEU A 169 -2.85 12.49 1.81
N PRO A 170 -3.36 13.43 1.00
CA PRO A 170 -2.70 13.94 -0.21
C PRO A 170 -1.22 14.33 -0.06
N GLU A 171 -0.86 14.97 1.04
CA GLU A 171 0.49 15.39 1.39
C GLU A 171 1.52 14.25 1.40
N TRP A 172 1.07 13.00 1.61
CA TRP A 172 1.93 11.83 1.55
C TRP A 172 2.36 11.48 0.13
N TYR A 173 1.52 11.69 -0.87
CA TYR A 173 1.70 11.09 -2.20
C TYR A 173 1.65 12.07 -3.39
N GLU A 174 0.95 13.21 -3.28
CA GLU A 174 0.89 14.19 -4.37
C GLU A 174 2.26 14.77 -4.72
N PRO A 175 3.14 15.13 -3.75
CA PRO A 175 4.49 15.61 -4.06
C PRO A 175 5.36 14.57 -4.79
N LEU A 176 5.02 13.28 -4.68
CA LEU A 176 5.73 12.18 -5.32
C LEU A 176 5.21 11.86 -6.73
N ALA A 177 4.20 12.60 -7.21
CA ALA A 177 3.63 12.42 -8.55
C ALA A 177 4.45 13.10 -9.66
N VAL A 178 5.41 13.94 -9.29
CA VAL A 178 6.30 14.64 -10.23
C VAL A 178 7.68 14.02 -10.19
N LYS A 179 8.33 13.93 -11.36
CA LYS A 179 9.74 13.56 -11.44
C LYS A 179 10.55 14.78 -11.01
N GLU A 180 11.38 14.67 -9.98
CA GLU A 180 12.36 15.71 -9.68
C GLU A 180 13.22 15.93 -10.92
N LEU A 181 13.22 17.15 -11.45
CA LEU A 181 14.15 17.55 -12.49
C LEU A 181 15.53 17.66 -11.82
N GLU A 182 16.50 16.87 -12.29
CA GLU A 182 17.90 17.09 -11.93
C GLU A 182 18.29 18.50 -12.38
N VAL A 183 18.32 19.44 -11.45
CA VAL A 183 18.88 20.77 -11.69
C VAL A 183 20.39 20.60 -11.67
N PHE A 184 21.00 20.40 -12.84
CA PHE A 184 22.44 20.48 -12.97
C PHE A 184 22.89 21.91 -12.61
N PRO A 185 23.86 22.11 -11.70
CA PRO A 185 24.40 23.43 -11.45
C PRO A 185 25.05 23.93 -12.75
N ALA A 186 24.72 25.16 -13.15
CA ALA A 186 25.38 25.83 -14.26
C ALA A 186 26.87 25.93 -13.94
N SER A 187 27.69 25.34 -14.82
CA SER A 187 29.16 25.38 -14.82
C SER A 187 29.71 26.79 -14.99
#